data_AF-A0A7K2NN91-F1
#
_entry.id   AF-A0A7K2NN91-F1
#
_cell.length_a   1.000
_cell.length_b   1.000
_cell.length_c   1.000
_cell.angle_alpha   90.00
_cell.angle_beta   90.00
_cell.angle_gamma   90.00
#
_symmetry.space_group_name_H-M   'P 1'
#
loop_
_entity.id
_entity.type
_entity.pdbx_description
1 polymer ?
#
loop_
_entity_poly.entity_id
_entity_poly.type
_entity_poly.pdbx_seq_one_letter_code
_entity_poly.pdbx_strand_id
1 'polypeptide(L)' 'MDGGGDGMDGLRVVPTRRHGRERLYVCLPDGGNVAWYDREEARVNLLSDDRRAEVLQALAPFVT' A
#
# COMPACT_ATOMS: atom_id res chain seq x y z
N MET A 1 18.33 -10.73 -20.37
CA MET A 1 17.23 -10.64 -19.39
C MET A 1 17.19 -9.18 -19.01
N ASP A 2 16.62 -8.37 -19.89
CA ASP A 2 16.71 -6.91 -19.85
C ASP A 2 15.30 -6.33 -19.87
N GLY A 3 15.06 -5.33 -19.02
CA GLY A 3 14.09 -4.28 -19.28
C GLY A 3 12.61 -4.63 -19.16
N GLY A 4 12.10 -4.66 -17.93
CA GLY A 4 10.67 -4.54 -17.65
C GLY A 4 10.39 -3.85 -16.31
N GLY A 5 11.36 -3.08 -15.80
CA GLY A 5 11.17 -2.14 -14.71
C GLY A 5 10.93 -0.76 -15.29
N ASP A 6 9.79 -0.54 -15.93
CA ASP A 6 9.30 0.80 -16.28
C ASP A 6 7.82 0.86 -15.92
N GLY A 7 7.62 1.17 -14.66
CA GLY A 7 6.37 1.44 -13.99
C GLY A 7 6.77 2.15 -12.71
N MET A 8 7.40 3.33 -12.83
CA MET A 8 7.53 4.29 -11.73
C MET A 8 6.17 4.87 -11.37
N ASP A 9 5.16 4.02 -11.28
CA ASP A 9 3.87 4.32 -10.73
C ASP A 9 3.90 3.88 -9.27
N GLY A 10 4.81 4.52 -8.53
CA GLY A 10 5.04 4.24 -7.12
C GLY A 10 3.70 4.27 -6.38
N LEU A 11 3.36 3.15 -5.74
CA LEU A 11 2.17 3.04 -4.91
C LEU A 11 2.12 4.22 -3.94
N ARG A 12 0.99 4.93 -3.92
CA ARG A 12 0.79 6.06 -3.04
C ARG A 12 0.20 5.58 -1.73
N VAL A 13 0.92 5.81 -0.64
CA VAL A 13 0.41 5.59 0.71
C VAL A 13 -0.35 6.85 1.17
N VAL A 14 -1.65 6.72 1.38
CA VAL A 14 -2.53 7.79 1.85
C VAL A 14 -2.92 7.51 3.30
N PRO A 15 -2.38 8.27 4.27
CA PRO A 15 -2.82 8.18 5.65
C PRO A 15 -4.24 8.72 5.78
N THR A 16 -5.13 7.93 6.37
CA THR A 16 -6.47 8.35 6.72
C THR A 16 -6.69 8.16 8.21
N ARG A 17 -7.30 9.17 8.82
CA ARG A 17 -7.76 9.14 10.21
C ARG A 17 -9.27 9.24 10.19
N ARG A 18 -9.96 8.17 10.59
CA ARG A 18 -11.42 8.15 10.61
C ARG A 18 -11.91 7.59 11.94
N HIS A 19 -12.72 8.38 12.65
CA HIS A 19 -13.25 8.01 13.98
C HIS A 19 -12.16 7.57 14.98
N GLY A 20 -11.01 8.25 14.97
CA GLY A 20 -9.86 7.90 15.83
C GLY A 20 -9.02 6.72 15.36
N ARG A 21 -9.41 6.05 14.27
CA ARG A 21 -8.67 4.93 13.68
C ARG A 21 -7.69 5.42 12.64
N GLU A 22 -6.42 5.07 12.79
CA GLU A 22 -5.38 5.36 11.81
C GLU A 22 -5.22 4.19 10.83
N ARG A 23 -5.46 4.47 9.55
CA ARG A 23 -5.30 3.50 8.47
C ARG A 23 -4.48 4.09 7.34
N LEU A 24 -3.64 3.28 6.73
CA LEU A 24 -2.85 3.69 5.57
C LEU A 24 -3.39 2.97 4.35
N TYR A 25 -3.93 3.71 3.39
CA TYR A 25 -4.42 3.16 2.13
C TYR A 25 -3.29 3.17 1.12
N VAL A 26 -3.18 2.11 0.34
CA VAL A 26 -2.17 1.96 -0.71
C VAL A 26 -2.89 2.01 -2.03
N CYS A 27 -2.75 3.13 -2.72
CA CYS A 27 -3.41 3.39 -3.99
C CYS A 27 -2.43 3.28 -5.15
N LEU A 28 -2.90 2.70 -6.24
CA LEU A 28 -2.29 2.75 -7.56
C LEU A 28 -2.24 4.20 -8.07
N PRO A 29 -1.35 4.49 -9.02
CA PRO A 29 -1.35 5.75 -9.78
C PRO A 29 -2.73 6.06 -10.39
N ASP A 30 -3.46 5.05 -10.84
CA ASP A 30 -4.79 5.14 -11.44
C ASP A 30 -5.89 5.47 -10.42
N GLY A 31 -5.55 5.58 -9.12
CA GLY A 31 -6.49 5.86 -8.03
C GLY A 31 -7.18 4.62 -7.45
N GLY A 32 -6.89 3.43 -7.97
CA GLY A 32 -7.40 2.16 -7.44
C GLY A 32 -6.74 1.79 -6.11
N ASN A 33 -7.50 1.35 -5.12
CA ASN A 33 -6.97 0.85 -3.86
C ASN A 33 -6.54 -0.62 -4.01
N VAL A 34 -5.28 -0.93 -3.71
CA VAL A 34 -4.74 -2.30 -3.78
C VAL A 34 -4.53 -2.93 -2.41
N ALA A 35 -4.37 -2.12 -1.36
CA ALA A 35 -4.21 -2.62 0.00
C ALA A 35 -4.44 -1.52 1.03
N TRP A 36 -4.64 -1.91 2.28
CA TRP A 36 -4.65 -0.98 3.39
C TRP A 36 -4.04 -1.60 4.64
N TYR A 37 -3.31 -0.80 5.41
CA TYR A 37 -2.75 -1.17 6.70
C TYR A 37 -3.62 -0.61 7.82
N ASP A 38 -4.07 -1.49 8.71
CA ASP A 38 -4.71 -1.11 9.96
C ASP A 38 -3.64 -0.95 11.04
N ARG A 39 -3.44 0.28 11.55
CA ARG A 39 -2.47 0.52 12.61
C ARG A 39 -2.95 -0.02 13.97
N GLU A 40 -4.26 -0.13 14.18
CA GLU A 40 -4.81 -0.64 15.45
C GLU A 40 -4.57 -2.15 15.57
N GLU A 41 -4.84 -2.88 14.49
CA GLU A 41 -4.63 -4.35 14.44
C GLU A 41 -3.22 -4.74 13.97
N ALA A 42 -2.38 -3.76 13.62
CA ALA A 42 -1.06 -3.95 13.01
C ALA A 42 -1.09 -4.94 11.83
N ARG A 43 -2.12 -4.86 10.99
CA ARG A 43 -2.40 -5.84 9.93
C ARG A 43 -2.53 -5.20 8.56
N VAL A 44 -1.84 -5.78 7.58
CA VAL A 44 -1.99 -5.44 6.16
C VAL A 44 -3.12 -6.26 5.57
N ASN A 45 -4.07 -5.58 4.96
CA ASN A 45 -5.17 -6.18 4.20
C ASN A 45 -4.93 -5.92 2.72
N LEU A 46 -4.54 -6.98 2.00
CA LEU A 46 -4.33 -6.95 0.57
C LEU A 46 -5.68 -7.11 -0.14
N LEU A 47 -5.98 -6.23 -1.08
CA LEU A 47 -7.14 -6.35 -1.97
C LEU A 47 -6.75 -7.01 -3.29
N SER A 48 -5.46 -6.98 -3.65
CA SER A 48 -4.88 -7.65 -4.82
C SER A 48 -3.56 -8.31 -4.42
N ASP A 49 -3.44 -9.62 -4.67
CA ASP A 49 -2.25 -10.40 -4.32
C ASP A 49 -1.12 -10.21 -5.35
N ASP A 50 -1.47 -9.90 -6.61
CA ASP A 50 -0.52 -9.69 -7.71
C ASP A 50 0.56 -8.64 -7.40
N ARG A 51 0.22 -7.63 -6.57
CA ARG A 51 1.12 -6.53 -6.19
C ARG A 51 1.55 -6.57 -4.73
N ARG A 52 1.45 -7.74 -4.09
CA ARG A 52 1.80 -7.91 -2.67
C ARG A 52 3.20 -7.39 -2.35
N ALA A 53 4.20 -7.70 -3.19
CA ALA A 53 5.58 -7.29 -2.95
C ALA A 53 5.74 -5.77 -2.95
N GLU A 54 5.16 -5.09 -3.94
CA GLU A 54 5.16 -3.62 -4.05
C GLU A 54 4.46 -2.98 -2.85
N VAL A 55 3.31 -3.52 -2.44
CA VAL A 55 2.55 -3.03 -1.27
C VAL A 55 3.38 -3.13 0.01
N LEU A 56 4.00 -4.28 0.25
CA LEU A 56 4.84 -4.48 1.44
C LEU A 56 6.05 -3.54 1.43
N GLN A 57 6.66 -3.31 0.27
CA GLN A 57 7.76 -2.36 0.11
C GLN A 57 7.32 -0.91 0.38
N ALA A 58 6.15 -0.51 -0.12
CA ALA A 58 5.59 0.82 0.10
C ALA A 58 5.18 1.04 1.58
N LEU A 59 4.72 -0.01 2.25
CA LEU A 59 4.34 0.04 3.66
C LEU A 59 5.52 -0.12 4.62
N ALA A 60 6.65 -0.68 4.19
CA ALA A 60 7.84 -0.93 5.01
C ALA A 60 8.25 0.22 5.96
N PRO A 61 8.25 1.51 5.57
CA PRO A 61 8.60 2.60 6.49
C PRO A 61 7.52 2.92 7.55
N PHE A 62 6.31 2.36 7.43
CA PHE A 62 5.18 2.64 8.33
C PHE A 62 4.83 1.47 9.26
N VAL A 63 5.16 0.25 8.85
CA VAL A 63 5.12 -0.94 9.71
C VAL A 63 6.42 -0.99 10.49
N THR A 64 6.33 -1.09 11.83
CA THR A 64 7.48 -1.20 12.72
C THR A 64 7.59 -2.60 13.31
#